data_AF-A0A1B8U189-F1
#
_entry.id   AF-A0A1B8U189-F1
#
_cell.length_a   1.000
_cell.length_b   1.000
_cell.length_c   1.000
_cell.angle_alpha   90.00
_cell.angle_beta   90.00
_cell.angle_gamma   90.00
#
_symmetry.space_group_name_H-M   'P 1'
#
loop_
_entity.id
_entity.type
_entity.pdbx_description
1 polymer ?
#
loop_
_entity_poly.entity_id
_entity_poly.type
_entity_poly.pdbx_seq_one_letter_code
_entity_poly.pdbx_strand_id
1 'polypeptide(L)'
;MKSAISFLSIIFMLFFGFTACNSGVEDNSDKFKIGVFEIPAGKDFVKETIIRKDSIQISKYGDHIDTLSIEWKNNFFYTLKYINPKNDLQKDRMYIQINKIREDSYDFTVKIGFSKFSKKGTIYKVK
;
A
#
# COMPACT_ATOMS: atom_id res chain seq x y z
N MET A 1 -39.88 -21.37 -56.78
CA MET A 1 -38.43 -21.64 -56.72
C MET A 1 -37.66 -20.34 -56.88
N LYS A 2 -36.58 -20.20 -56.11
CA LYS A 2 -35.58 -19.11 -56.06
C LYS A 2 -35.74 -18.11 -54.90
N SER A 3 -34.95 -18.47 -53.88
CA SER A 3 -34.15 -17.56 -53.05
C SER A 3 -34.80 -16.90 -51.83
N ALA A 4 -35.23 -17.74 -50.89
CA ALA A 4 -35.08 -17.44 -49.47
C ALA A 4 -33.61 -17.71 -49.10
N ILE A 5 -32.71 -16.77 -49.39
CA ILE A 5 -31.29 -16.91 -49.07
C ILE A 5 -30.80 -15.60 -48.46
N SER A 6 -30.46 -15.71 -47.18
CA SER A 6 -29.41 -14.96 -46.50
C SER A 6 -29.62 -13.45 -46.33
N PHE A 7 -30.55 -13.07 -45.47
CA PHE A 7 -30.46 -11.79 -44.75
C PHE A 7 -30.60 -11.92 -43.23
N LEU A 8 -30.51 -13.14 -42.70
CA LEU A 8 -30.71 -13.43 -41.27
C LEU A 8 -29.46 -14.01 -40.58
N SER A 9 -28.25 -13.69 -41.07
CA SER A 9 -27.01 -14.30 -40.54
C SER A 9 -25.85 -13.32 -40.33
N ILE A 10 -26.11 -12.00 -40.25
CA ILE A 10 -25.04 -10.98 -40.05
C ILE A 10 -25.23 -10.17 -38.75
N ILE A 11 -26.22 -10.51 -37.91
CA ILE A 11 -26.44 -9.84 -36.61
C ILE A 11 -26.02 -10.72 -35.40
N PHE A 12 -25.31 -11.82 -35.64
CA PHE A 12 -24.91 -12.77 -34.59
C PHE A 12 -23.39 -12.84 -34.37
N MET A 13 -22.65 -11.76 -34.63
CA MET A 13 -21.19 -11.78 -34.41
C MET A 13 -20.61 -10.42 -34.05
N LEU A 14 -21.29 -9.67 -33.18
CA LEU A 14 -20.73 -8.46 -32.57
C LEU A 14 -21.26 -8.23 -31.15
N PHE A 15 -21.44 -9.33 -30.42
CA PHE A 15 -21.47 -9.33 -28.96
C PHE A 15 -20.19 -10.04 -28.48
N PHE A 16 -19.04 -9.52 -28.92
CA PHE A 16 -17.79 -9.79 -28.21
C PHE A 16 -17.96 -9.12 -26.84
N GLY A 17 -18.40 -9.92 -25.88
CA GLY A 17 -18.49 -9.51 -24.49
C GLY A 17 -17.11 -9.03 -24.09
N PHE A 18 -16.96 -7.72 -23.92
CA PHE A 18 -15.97 -7.18 -23.02
C PHE A 18 -16.36 -7.68 -21.63
N THR A 19 -15.97 -8.92 -21.32
CA THR A 19 -15.78 -9.33 -19.94
C THR A 19 -14.58 -8.51 -19.47
N ALA A 20 -14.85 -7.27 -19.08
CA ALA A 20 -13.93 -6.54 -18.25
C ALA A 20 -13.72 -7.44 -17.04
N CYS A 21 -12.54 -8.05 -16.96
CA CYS A 21 -12.08 -8.64 -15.72
C CYS A 21 -11.91 -7.46 -14.77
N ASN A 22 -13.02 -7.04 -14.15
CA ASN A 22 -12.99 -6.36 -12.88
C ASN A 22 -12.50 -7.42 -11.91
N SER A 23 -11.18 -7.66 -11.92
CA SER A 23 -10.49 -7.89 -10.67
C SER A 23 -10.69 -6.59 -9.90
N GLY A 24 -11.89 -6.44 -9.32
CA GLY A 24 -12.08 -5.55 -8.20
C GLY A 24 -11.01 -6.00 -7.24
N VAL A 25 -9.90 -5.27 -7.21
CA VAL A 25 -8.99 -5.32 -6.10
C VAL A 25 -9.88 -4.87 -4.96
N GLU A 26 -10.49 -5.84 -4.27
CA GLU A 26 -11.18 -5.56 -3.03
C GLU A 26 -10.18 -4.76 -2.22
N ASP A 27 -10.56 -3.53 -1.93
CA ASP A 27 -9.71 -2.56 -1.27
C ASP A 27 -9.57 -2.96 0.20
N ASN A 28 -8.79 -4.00 0.42
CA ASN A 28 -8.52 -4.59 1.72
C ASN A 28 -7.30 -3.93 2.36
N SER A 29 -6.94 -2.71 1.93
CA SER A 29 -5.79 -1.97 2.48
C SER A 29 -6.10 -1.38 3.86
N ASP A 30 -7.38 -1.09 4.13
CA ASP A 30 -7.85 -0.55 5.41
C ASP A 30 -7.50 -1.44 6.61
N LYS A 31 -7.35 -2.75 6.40
CA LYS A 31 -6.88 -3.70 7.43
C LYS A 31 -5.47 -3.40 7.95
N PHE A 32 -4.69 -2.57 7.23
CA PHE A 32 -3.36 -2.12 7.63
C PHE A 32 -3.36 -0.77 8.34
N LYS A 33 -4.51 -0.09 8.49
CA LYS A 33 -4.61 1.17 9.26
C LYS A 33 -4.52 0.93 10.77
N ILE A 34 -4.93 -0.25 11.24
CA ILE A 34 -4.91 -0.64 12.65
C ILE A 34 -4.31 -2.04 12.79
N GLY A 35 -3.43 -2.22 13.77
CA GLY A 35 -2.85 -3.52 14.09
C GLY A 35 -1.45 -3.40 14.67
N VAL A 36 -0.84 -4.56 14.90
CA VAL A 36 0.59 -4.68 15.20
C VAL A 36 1.28 -5.25 13.99
N PHE A 37 2.41 -4.66 13.64
CA PHE A 37 3.17 -5.00 12.46
C PHE A 37 4.65 -5.18 12.77
N GLU A 38 5.35 -5.86 11.88
CA GLU A 38 6.79 -6.06 11.95
C GLU A 38 7.43 -5.80 10.58
N ILE A 39 8.52 -5.03 10.58
CA ILE A 39 9.46 -4.97 9.46
C ILE A 39 10.67 -5.85 9.86
N PRO A 40 10.99 -6.90 9.09
CA PRO A 40 12.11 -7.77 9.40
C PRO A 40 13.44 -7.05 9.16
N ALA A 41 14.48 -7.48 9.89
CA ALA A 41 15.83 -7.03 9.60
C ALA A 41 16.26 -7.47 8.19
N GLY A 42 16.89 -6.56 7.45
CA GLY A 42 17.39 -6.79 6.11
C GLY A 42 18.47 -5.79 5.74
N LYS A 43 18.77 -5.69 4.45
CA LYS A 43 19.83 -4.80 3.94
C LYS A 43 19.59 -3.31 4.25
N ASP A 44 18.33 -2.89 4.18
CA ASP A 44 17.94 -1.48 4.27
C ASP A 44 17.19 -1.11 5.55
N PHE A 45 16.79 -2.11 6.34
CA PHE A 45 15.96 -1.94 7.53
C PHE A 45 16.49 -2.78 8.68
N VAL A 46 16.45 -2.21 9.88
CA VAL A 46 16.58 -2.98 11.12
C VAL A 46 15.23 -3.62 11.45
N LYS A 47 15.25 -4.64 12.31
CA LYS A 47 14.00 -5.20 12.83
C LYS A 47 13.24 -4.11 13.59
N GLU A 48 11.98 -3.89 13.22
CA GLU A 48 11.14 -2.86 13.80
C GLU A 48 9.73 -3.39 14.07
N THR A 49 9.22 -3.14 15.27
CA THR A 49 7.83 -3.43 15.64
C THR A 49 7.03 -2.14 15.59
N ILE A 50 5.86 -2.20 14.95
CA ILE A 50 5.00 -1.05 14.72
C ILE A 50 3.63 -1.33 15.33
N ILE A 51 3.12 -0.41 16.14
CA ILE A 51 1.73 -0.45 16.63
C ILE A 51 1.01 0.72 15.96
N ARG A 52 -0.02 0.42 15.18
CA ARG A 52 -0.80 1.42 14.44
C ARG A 52 -2.20 1.55 15.01
N LYS A 53 -2.60 2.80 15.25
CA LYS A 53 -3.95 3.21 15.65
C LYS A 53 -4.43 4.32 14.71
N ASP A 54 -4.68 3.94 13.46
CA ASP A 54 -5.17 4.80 12.38
C ASP A 54 -4.28 6.02 12.08
N SER A 55 -4.47 7.12 12.82
CA SER A 55 -3.72 8.38 12.67
C SER A 55 -2.42 8.42 13.46
N ILE A 56 -2.11 7.39 14.26
CA ILE A 56 -0.88 7.32 15.07
C ILE A 56 -0.16 5.99 14.83
N GLN A 57 1.18 6.07 14.74
CA GLN A 57 2.09 4.95 14.72
C GLN A 57 3.07 5.03 15.90
N ILE A 58 3.24 3.95 16.64
CA ILE A 58 4.35 3.78 17.59
C ILE A 58 5.34 2.81 16.95
N SER A 59 6.57 3.27 16.75
CA SER A 59 7.69 2.51 16.18
C SER A 59 8.68 2.14 17.26
N LYS A 60 9.05 0.85 17.32
CA LYS A 60 10.07 0.33 18.24
C LYS A 60 11.16 -0.40 17.47
N TYR A 61 12.41 0.04 17.62
CA TYR A 61 13.60 -0.63 17.09
C TYR A 61 14.69 -0.62 18.17
N GLY A 62 15.21 -1.81 18.52
CA GLY A 62 16.08 -1.96 19.69
C GLY A 62 15.43 -1.41 20.97
N ASP A 63 16.13 -0.51 21.66
CA ASP A 63 15.67 0.19 22.86
C ASP A 63 15.00 1.55 22.56
N HIS A 64 14.91 1.93 21.28
CA HIS A 64 14.31 3.19 20.87
C HIS A 64 12.81 3.03 20.58
N ILE A 65 12.04 4.00 21.08
CA ILE A 65 10.62 4.13 20.80
C ILE A 65 10.38 5.55 20.30
N ASP A 66 9.71 5.64 19.15
CA ASP A 66 9.30 6.90 18.54
C ASP A 66 7.81 6.84 18.18
N THR A 67 7.14 7.99 18.31
CA THR A 67 5.73 8.13 17.92
C THR A 67 5.62 9.03 16.71
N LEU A 68 4.86 8.58 15.71
CA LEU A 68 4.64 9.26 14.45
C LEU A 68 3.14 9.50 14.23
N SER A 69 2.80 10.66 13.67
CA SER A 69 1.48 10.89 13.10
C SER A 69 1.41 10.31 11.70
N ILE A 70 0.22 9.80 11.34
CA ILE A 70 -0.08 9.24 10.01
C ILE A 70 -1.13 10.10 9.34
N GLU A 71 -0.89 10.48 8.10
CA GLU A 71 -1.86 11.15 7.24
C GLU A 71 -2.08 10.31 5.97
N TRP A 72 -3.23 9.66 5.86
CA TRP A 72 -3.62 8.87 4.69
C TRP A 72 -4.14 9.80 3.59
N LYS A 73 -3.55 9.73 2.40
CA LYS A 73 -4.06 10.41 1.20
C LYS A 73 -5.04 9.54 0.45
N ASN A 74 -4.75 8.24 0.42
CA ASN A 74 -5.60 7.18 -0.09
C ASN A 74 -5.09 5.84 0.45
N ASN A 75 -5.68 4.77 -0.03
CA ASN A 75 -5.46 3.39 0.40
C ASN A 75 -4.07 2.83 0.06
N PHE A 76 -3.33 3.49 -0.83
CA PHE A 76 -1.97 3.09 -1.24
C PHE A 76 -0.91 4.15 -0.91
N PHE A 77 -1.28 5.26 -0.28
CA PHE A 77 -0.36 6.37 0.00
C PHE A 77 -0.68 7.08 1.30
N TYR A 78 0.33 7.16 2.17
CA TYR A 78 0.25 7.92 3.41
C TYR A 78 1.59 8.59 3.74
N THR A 79 1.55 9.56 4.64
CA THR A 79 2.76 10.20 5.15
C THR A 79 2.91 9.95 6.64
N LEU A 80 4.16 9.86 7.08
CA LEU A 80 4.55 9.78 8.47
C LEU A 80 5.33 11.02 8.86
N LYS A 81 5.10 11.51 10.07
CA LYS A 81 5.87 12.61 10.67
C LYS A 81 6.14 12.29 12.13
N TYR A 82 7.38 12.42 12.58
CA TYR A 82 7.71 12.30 13.99
C TYR A 82 6.97 13.37 14.81
N ILE A 83 6.32 12.96 15.90
CA ILE A 83 5.65 13.88 16.82
C ILE A 83 6.69 14.68 17.62
N ASN A 84 7.77 14.01 18.04
CA ASN A 84 8.89 14.62 18.76
C ASN A 84 10.22 14.34 18.04
N PRO A 85 10.54 15.06 16.94
CA PRO A 85 11.77 14.84 16.18
C PRO A 85 13.01 15.22 16.99
N LYS A 86 13.99 14.31 17.06
CA LYS A 86 15.22 14.45 17.85
C LYS A 86 16.40 15.02 17.05
N ASN A 87 16.32 14.99 15.73
CA ASN A 87 17.34 15.50 14.81
C ASN A 87 16.71 16.04 13.53
N ASP A 88 17.51 16.69 12.68
CA ASP A 88 17.01 17.34 11.47
C ASP A 88 16.42 16.35 10.46
N LEU A 89 16.96 15.13 10.35
CA LEU A 89 16.42 14.10 9.46
C LEU A 89 14.99 13.69 9.87
N GLN A 90 14.67 13.69 11.17
CA GLN A 90 13.34 13.36 11.67
C GLN A 90 12.32 14.49 11.50
N LYS A 91 12.75 15.72 11.18
CA LYS A 91 11.84 16.85 10.92
C LYS A 91 11.11 16.68 9.59
N ASP A 92 11.72 15.98 8.64
CA ASP A 92 11.16 15.73 7.32
C ASP A 92 10.03 14.69 7.36
N ARG A 93 9.04 14.88 6.49
CA ARG A 93 7.97 13.90 6.27
C ARG A 93 8.52 12.69 5.53
N MET A 94 8.06 11.50 5.93
CA MET A 94 8.29 10.27 5.18
C MET A 94 7.06 9.97 4.34
N TYR A 95 7.24 9.84 3.03
CA TYR A 95 6.19 9.51 2.08
C TYR A 95 6.22 8.01 1.82
N ILE A 96 5.13 7.33 2.17
CA ILE A 96 5.01 5.88 2.02
C ILE A 96 4.04 5.56 0.90
N GLN A 97 4.52 4.79 -0.07
CA GLN A 97 3.71 4.24 -1.15
C GLN A 97 3.64 2.72 -1.00
N ILE A 98 2.43 2.17 -0.89
CA ILE A 98 2.17 0.74 -0.91
C ILE A 98 2.21 0.26 -2.36
N ASN A 99 3.09 -0.71 -2.66
CA ASN A 99 3.33 -1.19 -4.01
C ASN A 99 2.59 -2.51 -4.31
N LYS A 100 2.48 -3.40 -3.32
CA LYS A 100 1.86 -4.72 -3.49
C LYS A 100 1.26 -5.18 -2.16
N ILE A 101 -0.02 -5.53 -2.16
CA ILE A 101 -0.74 -6.04 -1.01
C ILE A 101 -0.83 -7.56 -1.08
N ARG A 102 -0.73 -8.21 0.08
CA ARG A 102 -0.98 -9.64 0.32
C ARG A 102 -1.95 -9.78 1.50
N GLU A 103 -2.21 -11.02 1.92
CA GLU A 103 -3.11 -11.33 3.03
C GLU A 103 -2.67 -10.65 4.33
N ASP A 104 -1.45 -10.90 4.80
CA ASP A 104 -0.93 -10.33 6.05
C ASP A 104 0.29 -9.44 5.86
N SER A 105 0.52 -8.93 4.64
CA SER A 105 1.67 -8.05 4.41
C SER A 105 1.48 -7.13 3.22
N TYR A 106 2.34 -6.12 3.14
CA TYR A 106 2.48 -5.32 1.93
C TYR A 106 3.92 -4.87 1.71
N ASP A 107 4.27 -4.68 0.44
CA ASP A 107 5.53 -4.05 0.05
C ASP A 107 5.32 -2.54 -0.04
N PHE A 108 6.30 -1.77 0.43
CA PHE A 108 6.25 -0.31 0.40
C PHE A 108 7.54 0.32 -0.11
N THR A 109 7.41 1.54 -0.61
CA THR A 109 8.54 2.44 -0.90
C THR A 109 8.43 3.62 0.06
N VAL A 110 9.53 3.95 0.74
CA VAL A 110 9.66 5.16 1.57
C VAL A 110 10.59 6.17 0.92
N LYS A 111 10.18 7.44 0.92
CA LYS A 111 11.01 8.61 0.55
C LYS A 111 10.99 9.64 1.67
N ILE A 112 12.12 10.27 1.95
CA ILE A 112 12.25 11.28 3.01
C ILE A 112 12.36 12.67 2.37
N GLY A 113 11.41 13.55 2.69
CA GLY A 113 11.38 14.93 2.19
C GLY A 113 11.52 15.02 0.66
N PHE A 114 12.36 15.94 0.20
CA PHE A 114 12.74 16.10 -1.21
C PHE A 114 14.10 15.47 -1.55
N SER A 115 14.63 14.65 -0.65
CA SER A 115 15.93 14.01 -0.85
C SER A 115 15.85 12.92 -1.92
N LYS A 116 17.01 12.53 -2.46
CA LYS A 116 17.12 11.33 -3.33
C LYS A 116 17.02 10.02 -2.53
N PHE A 117 16.84 10.09 -1.20
CA PHE A 117 16.72 8.91 -0.37
C PHE A 117 15.41 8.19 -0.66
N SER A 118 15.52 6.93 -1.08
CA SER A 118 14.38 6.05 -1.31
C SER A 118 14.76 4.63 -0.94
N LYS A 119 13.92 3.95 -0.17
CA LYS A 119 14.10 2.55 0.23
C LYS A 119 12.83 1.74 0.00
N LYS A 120 12.97 0.45 -0.22
CA LYS A 120 11.86 -0.48 -0.41
C LYS A 120 11.90 -1.54 0.69
N GLY A 121 10.76 -1.77 1.32
CA GLY A 121 10.64 -2.75 2.40
C GLY A 121 9.34 -3.53 2.30
N THR A 122 9.20 -4.49 3.20
CA THR A 122 7.98 -5.26 3.39
C THR A 122 7.61 -5.20 4.85
N ILE A 123 6.33 -5.01 5.13
CA ILE A 123 5.78 -4.99 6.48
C ILE A 123 4.72 -6.08 6.59
N TYR A 124 4.73 -6.77 7.73
CA TYR A 124 3.87 -7.91 8.02
C TYR A 124 2.96 -7.57 9.19
N LYS A 125 1.67 -7.89 9.08
CA LYS A 125 0.73 -7.85 10.20
C LYS A 125 0.97 -9.06 11.09
N VAL A 126 1.07 -8.84 12.39
CA VAL A 126 1.32 -9.88 13.39
C VAL A 126 0.19 -9.99 14.42
N LYS A 127 -0.60 -8.93 14.63
CA LYS A 127 -1.81 -8.91 15.46
C LYS A 127 -2.83 -7.92 14.93
#